data_AF-A0A2M8QTH2-F1
#
_entry.id   AF-A0A2M8QTH2-F1
#
_cell.length_a   1.000
_cell.length_b   1.000
_cell.length_c   1.000
_cell.angle_alpha   90.00
_cell.angle_beta   90.00
_cell.angle_gamma   90.00
#
_symmetry.space_group_name_H-M   'P 1'
#
loop_
_entity.id
_entity.type
_entity.pdbx_description
1 polymer ?
#
loop_
_entity_poly.entity_id
_entity_poly.type
_entity_poly.pdbx_seq_one_letter_code
_entity_poly.pdbx_strand_id
1 'polypeptide(L)'
;MMQAGIMEPHQRSDMHSVQLWSDPKYLQGTAAHMARYRPIILEGLLIREGRQLVPRTADGGQWRLLALGKQDHLLGRHVRGEGAREGHDIVAADRTIAK
;
A
#
# COMPACT_ATOMS: atom_id res chain seq x y z
N MET A 1 -18.58 -46.86 15.12
CA MET A 1 -17.52 -46.73 14.09
C MET A 1 -17.91 -45.57 13.20
N MET A 2 -17.23 -44.42 13.32
CA MET A 2 -17.50 -43.25 12.48
C MET A 2 -16.34 -43.13 11.49
N GLN A 3 -16.69 -43.24 10.22
CA GLN A 3 -15.80 -43.29 9.07
C GLN A 3 -15.11 -41.91 8.93
N ALA A 4 -13.79 -41.87 9.06
CA ALA A 4 -13.00 -40.66 8.84
C ALA A 4 -13.08 -40.28 7.35
N GLY A 5 -13.95 -39.32 7.04
CA GLY A 5 -14.05 -38.73 5.72
C GLY A 5 -12.71 -38.14 5.31
N ILE A 6 -12.20 -38.58 4.17
CA ILE A 6 -10.96 -38.10 3.56
C ILE A 6 -11.22 -36.65 3.14
N MET A 7 -10.76 -35.68 3.94
CA MET A 7 -10.82 -34.27 3.59
C MET A 7 -9.98 -34.01 2.33
N GLU A 8 -10.58 -33.38 1.33
CA GLU A 8 -9.91 -33.02 0.08
C GLU A 8 -8.72 -32.06 0.35
N PRO A 9 -7.58 -32.24 -0.33
CA PRO A 9 -6.36 -31.45 -0.09
C PRO A 9 -6.54 -29.94 -0.32
N HIS A 10 -7.51 -29.54 -1.14
CA HIS A 10 -7.86 -28.13 -1.37
C HIS A 10 -8.39 -27.44 -0.09
N GLN A 11 -9.22 -28.12 0.71
CA GLN A 11 -9.79 -27.59 1.95
C GLN A 11 -8.73 -27.45 3.06
N ARG A 12 -7.70 -28.30 3.05
CA ARG A 12 -6.60 -28.26 4.02
C ARG A 12 -5.68 -27.05 3.82
N SER A 13 -5.53 -26.57 2.58
CA SER A 13 -4.76 -25.36 2.25
C SER A 13 -5.48 -24.07 2.62
N ASP A 14 -6.81 -24.06 2.52
CA ASP A 14 -7.63 -22.90 2.89
C ASP A 14 -7.55 -22.65 4.41
N MET A 15 -7.66 -23.72 5.21
CA MET A 15 -7.57 -23.64 6.66
C MET A 15 -6.16 -23.25 7.16
N HIS A 16 -5.09 -23.72 6.51
CA HIS A 16 -3.72 -23.28 6.83
C HIS A 16 -3.48 -21.80 6.48
N SER A 17 -4.12 -21.29 5.43
CA SER A 17 -4.00 -19.89 5.00
C SER A 17 -4.74 -18.95 5.95
N VAL A 18 -5.93 -19.34 6.43
CA VAL A 18 -6.71 -18.59 7.43
C VAL A 18 -6.02 -18.58 8.80
N GLN A 19 -5.38 -19.69 9.19
CA GLN A 19 -4.66 -19.78 10.45
C GLN A 19 -3.40 -18.89 10.49
N LEU A 20 -2.72 -18.70 9.36
CA LEU A 20 -1.51 -17.87 9.27
C LEU A 20 -1.80 -16.38 9.55
N TRP A 21 -3.01 -15.90 9.24
CA TRP A 21 -3.45 -14.52 9.48
C TRP A 21 -3.97 -14.29 10.91
N SER A 22 -4.13 -15.35 11.69
CA SER A 22 -4.62 -15.30 13.07
C SER A 22 -3.50 -15.35 14.11
N ASP A 23 -2.25 -15.55 13.68
CA ASP A 23 -1.10 -15.61 14.58
C ASP A 23 -0.61 -14.17 14.90
N PRO A 24 -0.57 -13.79 16.19
CA PRO A 24 -0.23 -12.43 16.60
C PRO A 24 1.21 -12.04 16.25
N LYS A 25 2.12 -12.96 15.90
CA LYS A 25 3.49 -12.62 15.46
C LYS A 25 3.50 -12.07 14.03
N TYR A 26 2.56 -12.46 13.18
CA TYR A 26 2.36 -11.88 11.84
C TYR A 26 1.52 -10.59 11.89
N LEU A 27 0.69 -10.45 12.93
CA LEU A 27 0.02 -9.17 13.24
C LEU A 27 0.93 -8.16 13.95
N GLN A 28 1.98 -8.60 14.67
CA GLN A 28 2.94 -7.69 15.30
C GLN A 28 3.89 -7.06 14.28
N GLY A 29 4.23 -7.79 13.21
CA GLY A 29 4.95 -7.23 12.05
C GLY A 29 4.14 -6.14 11.36
N THR A 30 2.82 -6.31 11.24
CA THR A 30 1.93 -5.31 10.63
C THR A 30 1.51 -4.20 11.60
N ALA A 31 1.38 -4.47 12.91
CA ALA A 31 1.01 -3.48 13.92
C ALA A 31 2.18 -2.58 14.34
N ALA A 32 3.41 -3.09 14.40
CA ALA A 32 4.61 -2.27 14.61
C ALA A 32 4.99 -1.48 13.34
N HIS A 33 4.69 -2.03 12.15
CA HIS A 33 4.74 -1.30 10.87
C HIS A 33 3.64 -0.23 10.80
N MET A 34 2.42 -0.54 11.27
CA MET A 34 1.32 0.43 11.37
C MET A 34 1.52 1.48 12.47
N ALA A 35 2.26 1.17 13.54
CA ALA A 35 2.60 2.13 14.60
C ALA A 35 3.60 3.21 14.13
N ARG A 36 4.24 3.02 12.97
CA ARG A 36 5.07 4.02 12.29
C ARG A 36 4.40 4.64 11.06
N TYR A 37 3.22 4.14 10.68
CA TYR A 37 2.42 4.69 9.59
C TYR A 37 2.00 6.10 9.98
N ARG A 38 2.67 7.10 9.41
CA ARG A 38 2.19 8.47 9.46
C ARG A 38 1.29 8.64 8.23
N PRO A 39 -0.04 8.46 8.37
CA PRO A 39 -0.93 8.67 7.26
C PRO A 39 -0.73 10.09 6.74
N ILE A 40 -0.63 10.22 5.42
CA ILE A 40 -0.44 11.49 4.75
C ILE A 40 -1.40 11.59 3.57
N ILE A 41 -1.95 12.78 3.41
CA ILE A 41 -2.68 13.20 2.22
C ILE A 41 -1.80 14.19 1.51
N LEU A 42 -1.58 13.96 0.23
CA LEU A 42 -0.72 14.77 -0.60
C LEU A 42 -1.50 15.31 -1.80
N GLU A 43 -1.52 16.63 -1.95
CA GLU A 43 -2.14 17.29 -3.08
C GLU A 43 -1.09 18.06 -3.89
N GLY A 44 -1.03 17.81 -5.20
CA GLY A 44 -0.02 18.43 -6.04
C GLY A 44 -0.11 18.07 -7.51
N LEU A 45 0.70 18.74 -8.33
CA LEU A 45 0.85 18.42 -9.74
C LEU A 45 1.72 17.16 -9.88
N LEU A 46 1.19 16.11 -10.50
CA LEU A 46 1.96 14.90 -10.74
C LEU A 46 2.90 15.08 -11.92
N ILE A 47 4.21 15.03 -11.66
CA ILE A 47 5.26 15.07 -12.69
C ILE A 47 6.06 13.76 -12.71
N ARG A 48 6.80 13.55 -13.79
CA ARG A 48 7.72 12.42 -13.95
C ARG A 48 9.14 12.92 -13.86
N GLU A 49 9.89 12.44 -12.87
CA GLU A 49 11.33 12.69 -12.73
C GLU A 49 12.08 11.37 -12.97
N GLY A 50 12.64 11.23 -14.18
CA GLY A 50 13.20 9.97 -14.66
C GLY A 50 12.16 8.84 -14.62
N ARG A 51 12.42 7.82 -13.79
CA ARG A 51 11.51 6.67 -13.61
C ARG A 51 10.48 6.88 -12.50
N GLN A 52 10.59 7.95 -11.72
CA GLN A 52 9.76 8.17 -10.54
C GLN A 52 8.61 9.13 -10.84
N LEU A 53 7.51 8.91 -10.13
CA LEU A 53 6.37 9.82 -10.11
C LEU A 53 6.50 10.70 -8.88
N VAL A 54 6.44 12.01 -9.13
CA VAL A 54 6.69 13.05 -8.13
C VAL A 54 5.52 14.03 -8.14
N PRO A 55 4.57 13.92 -7.20
CA PRO A 55 3.66 15.00 -6.88
C PRO A 55 4.41 16.20 -6.30
N ARG A 56 4.29 17.35 -6.96
CA ARG A 56 4.79 18.64 -6.50
C ARG A 56 3.66 19.42 -5.83
N THR A 57 3.79 19.66 -4.54
CA THR A 57 2.79 20.39 -3.75
C THR A 57 2.85 21.89 -3.99
N ALA A 58 1.80 22.61 -3.59
CA ALA A 58 1.71 24.06 -3.75
C ALA A 58 2.77 24.82 -2.95
N ASP A 59 3.23 24.27 -1.82
CA ASP A 59 4.36 24.82 -1.02
C ASP A 59 5.73 24.57 -1.66
N GLY A 60 5.78 23.86 -2.79
CA GLY A 60 7.01 23.51 -3.50
C GLY A 60 7.64 22.20 -3.06
N GLY A 61 7.10 21.55 -2.04
CA GLY A 61 7.47 20.20 -1.63
C GLY A 61 7.35 19.18 -2.76
N GLN A 62 8.28 18.24 -2.79
CA GLN A 62 8.34 17.16 -3.76
C GLN A 62 8.36 15.84 -3.02
N TRP A 63 7.54 14.90 -3.48
CA TRP A 63 7.38 13.62 -2.83
C TRP A 63 7.48 12.50 -3.85
N ARG A 64 8.29 11.50 -3.56
CA ARG A 64 8.47 10.33 -4.40
C ARG A 64 7.39 9.30 -4.05
N LEU A 65 6.62 8.90 -5.06
CA LEU A 65 5.64 7.84 -4.88
C LEU A 65 6.32 6.48 -5.03
N LEU A 66 6.25 5.67 -3.99
CA LEU A 66 6.36 4.22 -4.10
C LEU A 66 5.02 3.71 -4.63
N ALA A 67 4.84 3.79 -5.95
CA ALA A 67 3.57 3.46 -6.58
C ALA A 67 3.38 1.94 -6.69
N LEU A 68 2.17 1.47 -6.39
CA LEU A 68 1.72 0.09 -6.62
C LEU A 68 1.30 -0.18 -8.09
N GLY A 69 1.49 0.76 -9.03
CA GLY A 69 1.08 0.59 -10.43
C GLY A 69 1.32 1.80 -11.35
N LYS A 70 0.92 1.66 -12.64
CA LYS A 70 1.10 2.68 -13.70
C LYS A 70 0.13 3.87 -13.56
N GLN A 71 0.50 4.83 -12.71
CA GLN A 71 -0.21 6.11 -12.56
C GLN A 71 0.20 7.15 -13.63
N ASP A 72 0.93 6.72 -14.67
CA ASP A 72 1.37 7.55 -15.80
C ASP A 72 0.26 8.36 -16.47
N HIS A 73 -0.96 7.82 -16.52
CA HIS A 73 -2.11 8.50 -17.12
C HIS A 73 -2.54 9.78 -16.35
N LEU A 74 -2.05 9.95 -15.12
CA LEU A 74 -2.30 11.12 -14.28
C LEU A 74 -1.19 12.19 -14.40
N LEU A 75 -0.13 11.93 -15.18
CA LEU A 75 0.94 12.91 -15.40
C LEU A 75 0.40 14.23 -15.96
N GLY A 76 0.94 15.33 -15.44
CA GLY A 76 0.50 16.69 -15.79
C GLY A 76 -0.83 17.10 -15.17
N ARG A 77 -1.44 16.28 -14.30
CA ARG A 77 -2.70 16.60 -13.62
C ARG A 77 -2.45 16.92 -12.14
N HIS A 78 -3.33 17.74 -11.58
CA HIS A 78 -3.41 17.86 -10.13
C HIS A 78 -4.02 16.58 -9.57
N VAL A 79 -3.35 15.98 -8.60
CA VAL A 79 -3.75 14.74 -7.97
C VAL A 79 -3.87 14.92 -6.47
N ARG A 80 -4.72 14.08 -5.87
CA ARG A 80 -4.75 13.81 -4.44
C ARG A 80 -4.31 12.36 -4.22
N GLY A 81 -3.19 12.20 -3.53
CA GLY A 81 -2.65 10.93 -3.08
C GLY A 81 -2.95 10.70 -1.60
N GLU A 82 -3.35 9.48 -1.25
CA GLU A 82 -3.55 9.04 0.13
C GLU A 82 -2.62 7.85 0.39
N GLY A 83 -1.91 7.85 1.52
CA GLY A 83 -1.02 6.74 1.86
C GLY A 83 -0.20 6.95 3.11
N ALA A 84 0.96 6.28 3.18
CA ALA A 84 1.92 6.41 4.29
C ALA A 84 3.17 7.16 3.91
N ARG A 85 3.67 7.97 4.85
CA ARG A 85 5.03 8.48 4.81
C ARG A 85 6.02 7.41 5.28
N GLU A 86 6.81 6.89 4.34
CA GLU A 86 7.87 5.89 4.58
C GLU A 86 9.26 6.52 4.77
N GLY A 87 9.41 7.80 4.41
CA GLY A 87 10.69 8.51 4.51
C GLY A 87 10.51 10.02 4.54
N HIS A 88 11.62 10.76 4.46
CA HIS A 88 11.56 12.23 4.49
C HIS A 88 10.69 12.78 3.35
N ASP A 89 10.85 12.23 2.15
CA ASP A 89 10.18 12.68 0.93
C ASP A 89 9.62 11.50 0.13
N ILE A 90 9.25 10.42 0.83
CA ILE A 90 8.75 9.18 0.23
C ILE A 90 7.36 8.89 0.78
N VAL A 91 6.42 8.66 -0.14
CA VAL A 91 5.05 8.22 0.18
C VAL A 91 4.78 6.88 -0.50
N ALA A 92 4.40 5.88 0.30
CA ALA A 92 3.73 4.70 -0.21
C ALA A 92 2.25 5.05 -0.43
N ALA A 93 1.89 5.33 -1.69
CA ALA A 93 0.53 5.75 -2.03
C ALA A 93 -0.38 4.55 -2.24
N ASP A 94 -1.42 4.47 -1.41
CA ASP A 94 -2.47 3.47 -1.48
C ASP A 94 -3.51 3.84 -2.56
N ARG A 95 -3.81 5.13 -2.67
CA ARG A 95 -4.78 5.67 -3.63
C ARG A 95 -4.27 6.98 -4.24
N THR A 96 -4.48 7.17 -5.54
CA THR A 96 -4.22 8.45 -6.22
C THR A 96 -5.32 8.73 -7.21
N ILE A 97 -5.95 9.90 -7.09
CA ILE A 97 -7.04 10.35 -7.96
C ILE A 97 -6.70 11.71 -8.58
N ALA A 98 -7.14 11.93 -9.83
CA ALA A 98 -7.16 13.27 -10.40
C ALA A 98 -8.19 14.14 -9.65
N LYS A 99 -7.83 15.39 -9.41
CA LYS A 99 -8.73 16.42 -8.86
C LYS A 99 -9.37 17.22 -9.99
#